data_AF-A0A4Q5WW54-F1
#
_entry.id   AF-A0A4Q5WW54-F1
#
_cell.length_a   1.000
_cell.length_b   1.000
_cell.length_c   1.000
_cell.angle_alpha   90.00
_cell.angle_beta   90.00
_cell.angle_gamma   90.00
#
_symmetry.space_group_name_H-M   'P 1'
#
loop_
_entity.id
_entity.type
_entity.pdbx_description
1 polymer ?
#
loop_
_entity_poly.entity_id
_entity_poly.type
_entity_poly.pdbx_seq_one_letter_code
_entity_poly.pdbx_strand_id
1 'polypeptide(L)'
;MSPEQMQQRLEQLKEEWKQYAHLLQPNFATAAEFEVFKAAHRKEFEQAKVIKEEMVRLRWALLSPEDREKAQEVQRLMQDKDKPDA
;
A
#
# COMPACT_ATOMS: atom_id res chain seq x y z
N MET A 1 0.10 -9.56 -18.27
CA MET A 1 -1.15 -8.77 -18.34
C MET A 1 -0.91 -7.58 -19.25
N SER A 2 -1.92 -7.16 -20.01
CA SER A 2 -1.90 -5.87 -20.72
C SER A 2 -2.14 -4.72 -19.75
N PRO A 3 -1.81 -3.46 -20.11
CA PRO A 3 -2.11 -2.29 -19.28
C PRO A 3 -3.59 -2.17 -18.92
N GLU A 4 -4.49 -2.44 -19.86
CA GLU A 4 -5.95 -2.42 -19.61
C GLU A 4 -6.38 -3.47 -18.58
N GLN A 5 -5.82 -4.68 -18.66
CA GLN A 5 -6.07 -5.74 -17.66
C GLN A 5 -5.54 -5.35 -16.27
N MET A 6 -4.38 -4.70 -16.21
CA MET A 6 -3.82 -4.21 -14.96
C MET A 6 -4.66 -3.10 -14.35
N GLN A 7 -5.21 -2.18 -15.16
CA GLN A 7 -6.13 -1.14 -14.71
C GLN A 7 -7.43 -1.73 -14.17
N GLN A 8 -8.04 -2.67 -14.89
CA GLN A 8 -9.23 -3.36 -14.41
C GLN A 8 -8.98 -4.10 -13.09
N ARG A 9 -7.83 -4.79 -12.97
CA ARG A 9 -7.47 -5.45 -11.71
C ARG A 9 -7.23 -4.45 -10.58
N LEU A 10 -6.63 -3.30 -10.88
CA LEU A 10 -6.43 -2.23 -9.89
C LEU A 10 -7.77 -1.68 -9.39
N GLU A 11 -8.76 -1.48 -10.26
CA GLU A 11 -10.11 -1.06 -9.85
C GLU A 11 -10.80 -2.13 -8.99
N GLN A 12 -10.69 -3.41 -9.36
CA GLN A 12 -11.20 -4.50 -8.52
C GLN A 12 -10.57 -4.50 -7.12
N LEU A 13 -9.23 -4.38 -7.04
CA LEU A 13 -8.52 -4.33 -5.76
C LEU A 13 -8.90 -3.09 -4.94
N LYS A 14 -9.23 -1.95 -5.56
CA LYS A 14 -9.76 -0.78 -4.86
C LYS A 14 -11.13 -1.07 -4.23
N GLU A 15 -12.01 -1.77 -4.94
CA GLU A 15 -13.31 -2.18 -4.38
C GLU A 15 -13.13 -3.22 -3.27
N GLU A 16 -12.24 -4.21 -3.46
CA GLU A 16 -11.88 -5.18 -2.42
C GLU A 16 -11.32 -4.46 -1.18
N TRP A 17 -10.46 -3.45 -1.34
CA TRP A 17 -9.89 -2.67 -0.24
C TRP A 17 -10.94 -1.94 0.61
N LYS A 18 -12.05 -1.48 0.02
CA LYS A 18 -13.13 -0.81 0.77
C LYS A 18 -13.75 -1.73 1.82
N GLN A 19 -13.74 -3.04 1.59
CA GLN A 19 -14.25 -4.02 2.56
C GLN A 19 -13.40 -4.07 3.83
N TYR A 20 -12.16 -3.59 3.78
CA TYR A 20 -11.22 -3.54 4.91
C TYR A 20 -11.10 -2.14 5.53
N ALA A 21 -11.94 -1.17 5.11
CA ALA A 21 -11.88 0.20 5.62
C ALA A 21 -12.09 0.27 7.15
N HIS A 22 -12.86 -0.67 7.72
CA HIS A 22 -13.06 -0.78 9.18
C HIS A 22 -11.76 -1.04 9.95
N LEU A 23 -10.75 -1.64 9.32
CA LEU A 23 -9.45 -1.89 9.96
C LEU A 23 -8.62 -0.60 10.15
N LEU A 24 -8.94 0.48 9.44
CA LEU A 24 -8.14 1.71 9.40
C LEU A 24 -8.63 2.82 10.34
N GLN A 25 -9.89 2.77 10.75
CA GLN A 25 -10.51 3.78 11.60
C GLN A 25 -11.03 3.27 12.94
N PRO A 26 -10.32 2.37 13.64
CA PRO A 26 -10.80 2.00 14.95
C PRO A 26 -10.42 3.09 15.97
N ASN A 27 -11.43 3.70 16.58
CA ASN A 27 -11.26 4.59 17.73
C ASN A 27 -11.09 3.76 19.00
N PHE A 28 -9.85 3.39 19.32
CA PHE A 28 -9.52 2.74 20.59
C PHE A 28 -9.12 3.76 21.64
N ALA A 29 -9.55 3.55 22.88
CA ALA A 29 -9.16 4.39 24.01
C ALA A 29 -7.75 4.04 24.50
N THR A 30 -7.29 2.80 24.27
CA THR A 30 -5.97 2.33 24.70
C THR A 30 -5.26 1.48 23.64
N ALA A 31 -3.92 1.42 23.73
CA ALA A 31 -3.11 0.56 22.87
C ALA A 31 -3.42 -0.95 23.06
N ALA A 32 -3.85 -1.36 24.26
CA ALA A 32 -4.22 -2.75 24.54
C ALA A 32 -5.47 -3.18 23.76
N GLU A 33 -6.47 -2.30 23.65
CA GLU A 33 -7.68 -2.55 22.85
C GLU A 33 -7.33 -2.67 21.35
N PHE A 34 -6.39 -1.86 20.87
CA PHE A 34 -5.89 -1.98 19.49
C PHE A 34 -5.20 -3.32 19.24
N GLU A 35 -4.34 -3.80 20.14
CA GLU A 35 -3.66 -5.08 19.97
C GLU A 35 -4.63 -6.27 20.06
N VAL A 36 -5.66 -6.21 20.91
CA VAL A 36 -6.73 -7.23 20.96
C VAL A 36 -7.53 -7.24 19.65
N PHE A 37 -7.92 -6.07 19.13
CA PHE A 37 -8.59 -5.96 17.85
C PHE A 37 -7.72 -6.51 16.71
N LYS A 38 -6.44 -6.12 16.66
CA LYS A 38 -5.50 -6.59 15.66
C LYS A 38 -5.29 -8.11 15.73
N ALA A 39 -5.29 -8.70 16.94
CA ALA A 39 -5.24 -10.14 17.11
C ALA A 39 -6.52 -10.83 16.61
N ALA A 40 -7.70 -10.27 16.92
CA ALA A 40 -8.99 -10.79 16.47
C ALA A 40 -9.16 -10.73 14.94
N HIS A 41 -8.67 -9.65 14.32
CA HIS A 41 -8.76 -9.38 12.88
C HIS A 41 -7.48 -9.72 12.13
N ARG A 42 -6.58 -10.54 12.70
CA ARG A 42 -5.25 -10.79 12.13
C ARG A 42 -5.28 -11.21 10.66
N LYS A 43 -6.19 -12.14 10.30
CA LYS A 43 -6.34 -12.63 8.93
C LYS A 43 -6.78 -11.53 7.96
N GLU A 44 -7.70 -10.66 8.39
CA GLU A 44 -8.17 -9.54 7.58
C GLU A 44 -7.05 -8.51 7.38
N PHE A 45 -6.23 -8.25 8.41
CA PHE A 45 -5.03 -7.40 8.29
C PHE A 45 -4.01 -7.98 7.31
N GLU A 46 -3.77 -9.29 7.35
CA GLU A 46 -2.87 -9.98 6.41
C GLU A 46 -3.39 -9.89 4.97
N GLN A 47 -4.70 -10.09 4.76
CA GLN A 47 -5.34 -9.97 3.45
C GLN A 47 -5.32 -8.52 2.93
N ALA A 48 -5.66 -7.56 3.77
CA ALA A 48 -5.57 -6.14 3.44
C ALA A 48 -4.14 -5.77 3.03
N LYS A 49 -3.13 -6.22 3.77
CA LYS A 49 -1.72 -5.99 3.43
C LYS A 49 -1.39 -6.50 2.02
N VAL A 50 -1.79 -7.72 1.69
CA VAL A 50 -1.57 -8.31 0.36
C VAL A 50 -2.26 -7.49 -0.74
N ILE A 51 -3.51 -7.07 -0.53
CA ILE A 51 -4.25 -6.22 -1.48
C ILE A 51 -3.50 -4.90 -1.69
N LYS A 52 -3.05 -4.26 -0.62
CA LYS A 52 -2.32 -3.00 -0.69
C LYS A 52 -1.00 -3.14 -1.44
N GLU A 53 -0.24 -4.20 -1.18
CA GLU A 53 1.01 -4.49 -1.88
C GLU A 53 0.78 -4.71 -3.37
N GLU A 54 -0.24 -5.46 -3.75
CA GLU A 54 -0.58 -5.71 -5.16
C GLU A 54 -1.08 -4.43 -5.85
N MET A 55 -1.88 -3.60 -5.18
CA MET A 55 -2.29 -2.29 -5.70
C MET A 55 -1.08 -1.39 -5.98
N VAL A 56 -0.10 -1.36 -5.07
CA VAL A 56 1.15 -0.59 -5.26
C VAL A 56 1.92 -1.15 -6.45
N ARG A 57 2.09 -2.48 -6.53
CA ARG A 57 2.78 -3.14 -7.63
C ARG A 57 2.14 -2.82 -8.99
N LEU A 58 0.81 -2.90 -9.09
CA LEU A 58 0.08 -2.59 -10.32
C LEU A 58 0.20 -1.11 -10.69
N ARG A 59 0.14 -0.20 -9.72
CA ARG A 59 0.39 1.23 -9.97
C ARG A 59 1.78 1.45 -10.57
N TRP A 60 2.82 0.86 -9.99
CA TRP A 60 4.19 0.91 -10.54
C TRP A 60 4.28 0.33 -11.95
N ALA A 61 3.61 -0.80 -12.20
CA ALA A 61 3.57 -1.43 -13.51
C ALA A 61 2.84 -0.56 -14.56
N LEU A 62 1.86 0.23 -14.13
CA LEU A 62 1.09 1.15 -14.97
C LEU A 62 1.73 2.53 -15.15
N LEU A 63 2.75 2.88 -14.36
CA LEU A 63 3.48 4.13 -14.55
C LEU A 63 4.16 4.15 -15.92
N SER A 64 4.08 5.30 -16.58
CA SER A 64 4.83 5.61 -17.79
C SER A 64 6.34 5.58 -17.50
N PRO A 65 7.19 5.33 -18.52
CA PRO A 65 8.64 5.34 -18.35
C PRO A 65 9.16 6.62 -17.68
N GLU A 66 8.64 7.79 -18.08
CA GLU A 66 9.00 9.09 -17.47
C GLU A 66 8.60 9.20 -16.00
N ASP A 67 7.45 8.66 -15.60
CA ASP A 67 7.00 8.69 -14.20
C ASP A 67 7.78 7.71 -13.33
N ARG A 68 8.23 6.58 -13.91
CA ARG A 68 9.13 5.65 -13.21
C ARG A 68 10.49 6.30 -12.94
N GLU A 69 11.00 7.07 -13.91
CA GLU A 69 12.28 7.76 -13.78
C GLU A 69 12.22 8.84 -12.68
N LYS A 70 11.17 9.65 -12.66
CA LYS A 70 10.91 10.62 -11.58
C LYS A 70 10.75 9.95 -10.21
N ALA A 71 10.04 8.83 -10.15
CA ALA A 71 9.83 8.14 -8.88
C ALA A 71 11.12 7.47 -8.35
N GLN A 72 11.99 6.99 -9.24
CA GLN A 72 13.35 6.55 -8.90
C GLN A 72 14.24 7.71 -8.46
N GLU A 73 14.13 8.87 -9.10
CA GLU A 73 14.87 10.08 -8.73
C GLU A 73 14.48 10.57 -7.33
N VAL A 74 13.16 10.61 -7.02
CA VAL A 74 12.68 10.92 -5.66
C VAL A 74 13.20 9.90 -4.64
N GLN A 75 13.23 8.61 -5.00
CA GLN A 75 13.76 7.57 -4.11
C GLN A 75 15.27 7.74 -3.85
N ARG A 76 16.06 8.13 -4.87
CA ARG A 76 17.49 8.44 -4.72
C ARG A 76 17.71 9.69 -3.86
N LEU A 77 16.94 10.75 -4.09
CA LEU A 77 17.01 11.99 -3.31
C LEU A 77 16.65 11.76 -1.83
N MET A 78 15.72 10.85 -1.55
CA MET A 78 15.42 10.44 -0.16
C MET A 78 16.55 9.62 0.46
N GLN A 79 17.24 8.77 -0.30
CA GLN A 79 18.37 7.97 0.19
C GLN A 79 19.67 8.77 0.37
N ASP A 80 19.95 9.76 -0.48
CA ASP A 80 21.14 10.62 -0.29
C ASP A 80 20.96 11.62 0.86
N LYS A 81 19.73 11.93 1.29
CA LYS A 81 19.49 12.71 2.51
C LYS A 81 19.80 11.97 3.82
N ASP A 82 20.00 10.65 3.76
CA ASP A 82 20.35 9.79 4.90
C ASP A 82 21.83 9.42 4.93
N LYS A 83 22.63 9.91 3.97
CA LYS A 83 24.09 9.89 4.13
C LYS A 83 24.49 11.14 4.92
N PRO A 84 24.91 11.01 6.20
CA PRO A 84 25.63 12.11 6.82
C PRO A 84 26.88 12.37 5.99
N ASP A 85 27.10 13.63 5.62
CA ASP A 85 28.38 14.10 5.07
C ASP A 85 29.51 13.51 5.94
N ALA A 86 30.33 12.66 5.32
CA ALA A 86 31.54 12.10 5.91
C ALA A 86 32.71 13.07 5.74
#